data_AF-A0A1A6G0I6-F1
#
_entry.id   AF-A0A1A6G0I6-F1
#
_cell.length_a   1.000
_cell.length_b   1.000
_cell.length_c   1.000
_cell.angle_alpha   90.00
_cell.angle_beta   90.00
_cell.angle_gamma   90.00
#
_symmetry.space_group_name_H-M   'P 1'
#
loop_
_entity.id
_entity.type
_entity.pdbx_description
1 polymer ?
#
loop_
_entity_poly.entity_id
_entity_poly.type
_entity_poly.pdbx_seq_one_letter_code
_entity_poly.pdbx_strand_id
1 'polypeptide(L)'
;MADEEEYEEVIEYYTEETVYEEVPGETITEVYETTTTRTSDYGQSETSTPALVQPQPAKPMERKKVIRKKVDSSKFMTPYIEHSQKMQDLFSPNKYKENYEKAKGQPYAITSDTPELRRIKKVQDQLSEVKYRMDGDVAKTICHVDEKAKDIEHAKKVSQQVSKVLYKQNWEDTKDKYLLPPDAPELVQAIKNTAMFSK
;
A
#
# COMPACT_ATOMS: atom_id res chain seq x y z
N MET A 1 -39.32 -0.96 -35.36
CA MET A 1 -38.48 0.10 -34.77
C MET A 1 -37.07 -0.43 -34.84
N ALA A 2 -36.15 0.30 -35.46
CA ALA A 2 -34.76 -0.12 -35.57
C ALA A 2 -34.13 0.00 -34.17
N ASP A 3 -33.64 -1.11 -33.65
CA ASP A 3 -32.80 -1.12 -32.46
C ASP A 3 -31.45 -0.52 -32.88
N GLU A 4 -31.25 0.76 -32.59
CA GLU A 4 -29.92 1.38 -32.68
C GLU A 4 -29.04 0.74 -31.61
N GLU A 5 -28.32 -0.30 -32.00
CA GLU A 5 -27.21 -0.84 -31.19
C GLU A 5 -26.19 0.28 -30.99
N GLU A 6 -26.23 0.89 -29.81
CA GLU A 6 -25.24 1.85 -29.34
C GLU A 6 -23.91 1.11 -29.20
N TYR A 7 -23.05 1.24 -30.22
CA TYR A 7 -21.72 0.64 -30.23
C TYR A 7 -20.87 1.30 -29.13
N GLU A 8 -20.68 0.59 -28.02
CA GLU A 8 -19.64 0.95 -27.05
C GLU A 8 -18.27 0.68 -27.69
N GLU A 9 -17.56 1.75 -28.07
CA GLU A 9 -16.21 1.66 -28.60
C GLU A 9 -15.24 1.25 -27.47
N VAL A 10 -14.99 -0.05 -27.34
CA VAL A 10 -14.04 -0.59 -26.35
C VAL A 10 -12.61 -0.40 -26.85
N ILE A 11 -11.95 0.66 -26.39
CA ILE A 11 -10.53 0.92 -26.66
C ILE A 11 -9.68 -0.03 -25.80
N GLU A 12 -9.24 -1.15 -26.39
CA GLU A 12 -8.32 -2.08 -25.75
C GLU A 12 -6.85 -1.70 -26.02
N TYR A 13 -6.11 -1.33 -24.98
CA TYR A 13 -4.68 -1.05 -25.07
C TYR A 13 -3.84 -2.34 -24.95
N TYR A 14 -2.98 -2.58 -25.96
CA TYR A 14 -2.04 -3.70 -25.98
C TYR A 14 -0.60 -3.17 -25.95
N THR A 15 0.25 -3.72 -25.09
CA THR A 15 1.71 -3.56 -25.22
C THR A 15 2.21 -4.66 -26.14
N GLU A 16 2.84 -4.27 -27.26
CA GLU A 16 3.51 -5.20 -28.16
C GLU A 16 4.99 -5.31 -27.77
N GLU A 17 5.42 -6.49 -27.34
CA GLU A 17 6.83 -6.79 -27.05
C GLU A 17 7.41 -7.52 -28.27
N THR A 18 8.36 -6.90 -28.96
CA THR A 18 9.10 -7.53 -30.06
C THR A 18 10.38 -8.14 -29.50
N VAL A 19 10.41 -9.47 -29.39
CA VAL A 19 11.59 -10.20 -28.93
C VAL A 19 12.38 -10.65 -30.15
N TYR A 20 13.61 -10.15 -30.27
CA TYR A 20 14.60 -10.59 -31.26
C TYR A 20 15.42 -11.71 -30.62
N GLU A 21 15.32 -12.93 -31.16
CA GLU A 21 16.16 -14.04 -30.75
C GLU A 21 17.37 -14.09 -31.68
N GLU A 22 18.51 -13.55 -31.24
CA GLU A 22 19.78 -13.62 -31.96
C GLU A 22 20.69 -14.73 -31.39
N VAL A 23 21.27 -15.52 -32.30
CA VAL A 23 22.45 -16.37 -32.06
C VAL A 23 23.63 -15.44 -31.68
N PRO A 24 24.50 -15.79 -30.71
CA PRO A 24 25.04 -14.84 -29.74
C PRO A 24 26.00 -13.79 -30.31
N GLY A 25 25.77 -12.51 -29.97
CA GLY A 25 26.73 -11.40 -30.14
C GLY A 25 26.12 -10.01 -29.92
N GLU A 26 26.20 -9.51 -28.67
CA GLU A 26 26.02 -8.11 -28.19
C GLU A 26 24.82 -7.27 -28.70
N THR A 27 23.85 -7.00 -27.82
CA THR A 27 22.69 -6.12 -28.10
C THR A 27 22.72 -4.84 -27.25
N ILE A 28 22.65 -3.68 -27.92
CA ILE A 28 22.32 -2.37 -27.34
C ILE A 28 20.79 -2.26 -27.27
N THR A 29 20.23 -1.99 -26.07
CA THR A 29 18.79 -1.81 -25.87
C THR A 29 18.36 -0.39 -26.18
N GLU A 30 17.76 -0.16 -27.35
CA GLU A 30 16.95 1.02 -27.62
C GLU A 30 15.46 0.68 -27.45
N VAL A 31 14.81 1.32 -26.47
CA VAL A 31 13.37 1.16 -26.21
C VAL A 31 12.64 2.32 -26.89
N TYR A 32 11.80 2.01 -27.88
CA TYR A 32 10.88 2.98 -28.48
C TYR A 32 9.44 2.57 -28.20
N GLU A 33 8.64 3.53 -27.76
CA GLU A 33 7.20 3.36 -27.54
C GLU A 33 6.46 3.92 -28.76
N THR A 34 5.94 3.06 -29.63
CA THR A 34 5.12 3.47 -30.80
C THR A 34 3.64 3.19 -30.55
N THR A 35 2.83 4.24 -30.49
CA THR A 35 1.37 4.18 -30.34
C THR A 35 0.71 4.11 -31.72
N THR A 36 -0.07 3.04 -31.99
CA THR A 36 -0.84 2.90 -33.23
C THR A 36 -2.34 3.05 -32.93
N THR A 37 -2.96 4.09 -33.47
CA THR A 37 -4.41 4.30 -33.50
C THR A 37 -4.95 3.81 -34.84
N ARG A 38 -5.91 2.87 -34.83
CA ARG A 38 -6.54 2.36 -36.05
C ARG A 38 -7.97 2.91 -36.16
N THR A 39 -8.13 3.98 -36.92
CA THR A 39 -9.44 4.51 -37.33
C THR A 39 -9.85 3.80 -38.63
N SER A 40 -11.05 3.22 -38.67
CA SER A 40 -11.60 2.63 -39.90
C SER A 40 -12.73 3.48 -40.44
N ASP A 41 -12.40 4.40 -41.35
CA ASP A 41 -13.37 5.12 -42.16
C ASP A 41 -13.14 4.84 -43.65
N TYR A 42 -14.24 4.63 -44.38
CA TYR A 42 -14.34 4.29 -45.80
C TYR A 42 -13.90 5.45 -46.73
N GLY A 43 -13.15 5.16 -47.82
CA GLY A 43 -13.11 6.02 -49.03
C GLY A 43 -11.83 6.00 -49.88
N GLN A 44 -11.89 5.31 -51.04
CA GLN A 44 -11.20 5.44 -52.35
C GLN A 44 -9.93 6.35 -52.48
N SER A 45 -8.85 5.97 -53.18
CA SER A 45 -8.81 5.83 -54.65
C SER A 45 -7.38 5.54 -55.20
N GLU A 46 -7.32 4.87 -56.37
CA GLU A 46 -6.36 5.03 -57.49
C GLU A 46 -5.02 4.23 -57.56
N THR A 47 -5.08 3.27 -58.49
CA THR A 47 -4.20 3.12 -59.67
C THR A 47 -2.98 2.21 -59.60
N SER A 48 -3.05 1.16 -60.45
CA SER A 48 -1.99 0.21 -60.76
C SER A 48 -1.01 0.79 -61.76
N THR A 49 0.29 0.50 -61.59
CA THR A 49 1.22 0.31 -62.71
C THR A 49 2.37 -0.62 -62.24
N PRO A 50 2.79 -1.63 -63.04
CA PRO A 50 3.78 -2.60 -62.60
C PRO A 50 5.21 -2.26 -63.10
N ALA A 51 6.18 -2.98 -62.50
CA ALA A 51 7.58 -3.18 -62.90
C ALA A 51 8.63 -2.28 -62.22
N LEU A 52 9.50 -2.88 -61.39
CA LEU A 52 10.81 -3.41 -61.83
C LEU A 52 11.41 -4.24 -60.68
N VAL A 53 11.80 -5.48 -60.98
CA VAL A 53 12.56 -6.37 -60.08
C VAL A 53 14.03 -5.96 -60.12
N GLN A 54 14.66 -5.77 -58.95
CA GLN A 54 16.09 -6.04 -58.77
C GLN A 54 16.34 -6.80 -57.45
N PRO A 55 17.28 -7.77 -57.42
CA PRO A 55 17.41 -8.74 -56.33
C PRO A 55 18.20 -8.17 -55.14
N GLN A 56 17.67 -8.34 -53.92
CA GLN A 56 18.42 -8.05 -52.69
C GLN A 56 19.32 -9.24 -52.31
N PRO A 57 20.57 -9.00 -51.84
CA PRO A 57 21.40 -10.05 -51.25
C PRO A 57 20.75 -10.56 -49.95
N ALA A 58 20.66 -11.88 -49.80
CA ALA A 58 19.92 -12.56 -48.73
C ALA A 58 20.52 -12.27 -47.34
N LYS A 59 19.83 -11.41 -46.56
CA LYS A 59 19.99 -11.34 -45.10
C LYS A 59 19.38 -12.58 -44.44
N PRO A 60 19.98 -13.15 -43.38
CA PRO A 60 19.39 -14.28 -42.65
C PRO A 60 17.99 -13.94 -42.12
N MET A 61 17.04 -14.86 -42.28
CA MET A 61 15.65 -14.70 -41.83
C MET A 61 15.55 -14.78 -40.30
N GLU A 62 15.44 -13.63 -39.63
CA GLU A 62 14.98 -13.55 -38.24
C GLU A 62 13.48 -13.85 -38.15
N ARG A 63 13.07 -14.73 -37.23
CA ARG A 63 11.64 -14.99 -36.95
C ARG A 63 11.12 -13.99 -35.94
N LYS A 64 10.47 -12.91 -36.41
CA LYS A 64 9.77 -11.94 -35.55
C LYS A 64 8.55 -12.59 -34.89
N LYS A 65 8.56 -12.77 -33.57
CA LYS A 65 7.37 -13.14 -32.79
C LYS A 65 6.83 -11.89 -32.09
N VAL A 66 5.59 -11.52 -32.42
CA VAL A 66 4.86 -10.45 -31.73
C VAL A 66 4.06 -11.07 -30.60
N ILE A 67 4.38 -10.72 -29.36
CA ILE A 67 3.60 -11.12 -28.19
C ILE A 67 2.76 -9.92 -27.77
N ARG A 68 1.43 -10.08 -27.81
CA ARG A 68 0.48 -9.08 -27.32
C ARG A 68 0.10 -9.41 -25.88
N LYS A 69 0.36 -8.49 -24.96
CA LYS A 69 -0.13 -8.55 -23.58
C LYS A 69 -1.19 -7.46 -23.38
N LYS A 70 -2.32 -7.82 -22.76
CA LYS A 70 -3.35 -6.84 -22.36
C LYS A 70 -2.79 -5.96 -21.24
N VAL A 71 -2.91 -4.65 -21.36
CA VAL A 71 -2.47 -3.71 -20.33
C VAL A 71 -3.49 -3.67 -19.19
N ASP A 72 -3.03 -3.73 -17.95
CA ASP A 72 -3.89 -3.52 -16.79
C ASP A 72 -4.30 -2.04 -16.70
N SER A 73 -5.58 -1.76 -16.96
CA SER A 73 -6.15 -0.42 -16.93
C SER A 73 -6.25 0.16 -15.51
N SER A 74 -6.12 -0.67 -14.47
CA SER A 74 -6.15 -0.23 -13.07
C SER A 74 -5.07 0.82 -12.76
N LYS A 75 -3.89 0.69 -13.39
CA LYS A 75 -2.76 1.61 -13.24
C LYS A 75 -3.05 3.02 -13.77
N PHE A 76 -3.98 3.15 -14.71
CA PHE A 76 -4.37 4.42 -15.33
C PHE A 76 -5.68 4.97 -14.77
N MET A 77 -6.29 4.27 -13.80
CA MET A 77 -7.50 4.73 -13.14
C MET A 77 -7.17 5.87 -12.18
N THR A 78 -7.26 7.09 -12.66
CA THR A 78 -7.16 8.28 -11.81
C THR A 78 -8.48 8.53 -11.07
N PRO A 79 -8.47 9.18 -9.89
CA PRO A 79 -9.71 9.54 -9.19
C PRO A 79 -10.69 10.36 -10.06
N TYR A 80 -10.15 11.15 -11.00
CA TYR A 80 -10.94 11.91 -11.96
C TYR A 80 -11.68 11.00 -12.96
N ILE A 81 -10.98 10.01 -13.53
CA ILE A 81 -11.57 9.04 -14.48
C ILE A 81 -12.63 8.20 -13.76
N GLU A 82 -12.34 7.73 -12.55
CA GLU A 82 -13.29 6.98 -11.73
C GLU A 82 -14.56 7.80 -11.44
N HIS A 83 -14.41 9.08 -11.09
CA HIS A 83 -15.54 9.97 -10.86
C HIS A 83 -16.34 10.22 -12.15
N SER A 84 -15.67 10.45 -13.28
CA SER A 84 -16.32 10.64 -14.57
C SER A 84 -17.14 9.42 -14.98
N GLN A 85 -16.59 8.20 -14.83
CA GLN A 85 -17.30 6.95 -15.11
C GLN A 85 -18.53 6.80 -14.20
N LYS A 86 -18.38 7.06 -12.89
CA LYS A 86 -19.51 7.08 -11.95
C LYS A 86 -20.60 8.06 -12.36
N MET A 87 -20.23 9.25 -12.82
CA MET A 87 -21.19 10.24 -13.32
C MET A 87 -21.91 9.76 -14.57
N GLN A 88 -21.19 9.16 -15.53
CA GLN A 88 -21.80 8.55 -16.73
C GLN A 88 -22.82 7.47 -16.36
N ASP A 89 -22.48 6.58 -15.42
CA ASP A 89 -23.41 5.56 -14.93
C ASP A 89 -24.66 6.16 -14.28
N LEU A 90 -24.50 7.24 -13.50
CA LEU A 90 -25.61 7.94 -12.85
C LEU A 90 -26.57 8.59 -13.85
N PHE A 91 -26.06 9.09 -14.98
CA PHE A 91 -26.86 9.74 -16.02
C PHE A 91 -27.30 8.78 -17.14
N SER A 92 -26.81 7.53 -17.14
CA SER A 92 -27.13 6.55 -18.18
C SER A 92 -28.61 6.13 -18.11
N PRO A 93 -29.37 6.24 -19.22
CA PRO A 93 -30.78 5.84 -19.26
C PRO A 93 -30.94 4.32 -19.08
N ASN A 94 -29.97 3.53 -19.56
CA ASN A 94 -29.98 2.07 -19.45
C ASN A 94 -29.81 1.63 -17.99
N LYS A 95 -28.83 2.21 -17.28
CA LYS A 95 -28.62 1.96 -15.84
C LYS A 95 -29.81 2.43 -15.00
N TYR A 96 -30.39 3.57 -15.34
CA TYR A 96 -31.61 4.05 -14.69
C TYR A 96 -32.76 3.05 -14.81
N LYS A 97 -33.03 2.54 -16.03
CA LYS A 97 -34.09 1.57 -16.27
C LYS A 97 -33.85 0.25 -15.53
N GLU A 98 -32.61 -0.23 -15.51
CA GLU A 98 -32.22 -1.43 -14.77
C GLU A 98 -32.50 -1.27 -13.26
N ASN A 99 -32.07 -0.13 -12.69
CA ASN A 99 -32.31 0.18 -11.28
C ASN A 99 -33.80 0.33 -10.96
N TYR A 100 -34.58 0.93 -11.87
CA TYR A 100 -36.02 1.03 -11.74
C TYR A 100 -36.68 -0.34 -11.69
N GLU A 101 -36.38 -1.24 -12.63
CA GLU A 101 -36.98 -2.60 -12.63
C GLU A 101 -36.56 -3.42 -11.39
N LYS A 102 -35.35 -3.23 -10.87
CA LYS A 102 -34.93 -3.83 -9.59
C LYS A 102 -35.71 -3.29 -8.38
N ALA A 103 -35.98 -1.99 -8.36
CA ALA A 103 -36.70 -1.33 -7.28
C ALA A 103 -38.24 -1.50 -7.40
N LYS A 104 -38.74 -1.75 -8.60
CA LYS A 104 -40.16 -1.93 -8.91
C LYS A 104 -40.67 -3.19 -8.23
N GLY A 105 -41.51 -3.00 -7.21
CA GLY A 105 -42.05 -4.07 -6.38
C GLY A 105 -41.41 -4.18 -5.00
N GLN A 106 -40.32 -3.46 -4.75
CA GLN A 106 -39.89 -3.21 -3.37
C GLN A 106 -40.93 -2.29 -2.72
N PRO A 107 -41.45 -2.61 -1.51
CA PRO A 107 -42.28 -1.67 -0.78
C PRO A 107 -41.47 -0.38 -0.58
N TYR A 108 -42.12 0.78 -0.63
CA TYR A 108 -41.48 2.05 -0.28
C TYR A 108 -40.81 1.87 1.08
N ALA A 109 -39.48 1.79 1.09
CA ALA A 109 -38.74 1.64 2.33
C ALA A 109 -39.03 2.89 3.16
N ILE A 110 -39.81 2.73 4.23
CA ILE A 110 -39.97 3.75 5.25
C ILE A 110 -38.55 4.12 5.66
N THR A 111 -38.17 5.35 5.33
CA THR A 111 -36.83 5.90 5.30
C THR A 111 -35.87 5.16 6.24
N SER A 112 -35.07 4.25 5.68
CA SER A 112 -34.24 3.29 6.43
C SER A 112 -33.19 3.98 7.30
N ASP A 113 -32.91 5.24 7.04
CA ASP A 113 -31.80 5.97 7.65
C ASP A 113 -32.08 7.48 7.84
N THR A 114 -33.19 7.81 8.52
CA THR A 114 -33.38 9.18 9.01
C THR A 114 -32.37 9.52 10.12
N PRO A 115 -31.96 10.78 10.26
CA PRO A 115 -31.06 11.19 11.35
C PRO A 115 -31.66 10.90 12.73
N GLU A 116 -32.99 10.98 12.86
CA GLU A 116 -33.70 10.61 14.08
C GLU A 116 -33.59 9.10 14.36
N LEU A 117 -33.76 8.23 13.36
CA LEU A 117 -33.60 6.78 13.54
C LEU A 117 -32.15 6.42 13.91
N ARG A 118 -31.14 7.12 13.36
CA ARG A 118 -29.74 6.97 13.77
C ARG A 118 -29.54 7.35 15.23
N ARG A 119 -30.15 8.46 15.68
CA ARG A 119 -30.10 8.89 17.08
C ARG A 119 -30.74 7.85 17.99
N ILE A 120 -31.95 7.38 17.66
CA ILE A 120 -32.69 6.38 18.43
C ILE A 120 -31.87 5.09 18.54
N LYS A 121 -31.28 4.58 17.45
CA LYS A 121 -30.41 3.39 17.47
C LYS A 121 -29.22 3.56 18.42
N LYS A 122 -28.53 4.71 18.39
CA LYS A 122 -27.42 4.99 19.31
C LYS A 122 -27.86 5.00 20.77
N VAL A 123 -29.00 5.64 21.07
CA VAL A 123 -29.54 5.70 22.43
C VAL A 123 -29.98 4.30 22.89
N GLN A 124 -30.61 3.51 22.02
CA GLN A 124 -31.00 2.14 22.30
C GLN A 124 -29.79 1.25 22.60
N ASP A 125 -28.70 1.38 21.84
CA ASP A 125 -27.46 0.66 22.10
C ASP A 125 -26.85 1.05 23.43
N GLN A 126 -26.89 2.32 23.81
CA GLN A 126 -26.40 2.81 25.09
C GLN A 126 -27.27 2.36 26.27
N LEU A 127 -28.58 2.22 26.06
CA LEU A 127 -29.52 1.75 27.09
C LEU A 127 -29.56 0.22 27.21
N SER A 128 -29.00 -0.50 26.24
CA SER A 128 -29.03 -1.97 26.23
C SER A 128 -28.27 -2.56 27.41
N GLU A 129 -29.00 -3.13 28.37
CA GLU A 129 -28.43 -3.80 29.55
C GLU A 129 -27.54 -4.98 29.14
N VAL A 130 -27.91 -5.71 28.09
CA VAL A 130 -27.11 -6.83 27.58
C VAL A 130 -25.72 -6.35 27.16
N LYS A 131 -25.67 -5.24 26.42
CA LYS A 131 -24.40 -4.66 25.95
C LYS A 131 -23.59 -4.12 27.13
N TYR A 132 -24.24 -3.41 28.05
CA TYR A 132 -23.61 -2.92 29.28
C TYR A 132 -22.98 -4.05 30.11
N ARG A 133 -23.68 -5.18 30.26
CA ARG A 133 -23.16 -6.33 31.00
C ARG A 133 -21.99 -7.01 30.30
N MET A 134 -22.08 -7.20 28.97
CA MET A 134 -20.99 -7.74 28.17
C MET A 134 -19.73 -6.87 28.26
N ASP A 135 -19.87 -5.56 28.08
CA ASP A 135 -18.76 -4.61 28.19
C ASP A 135 -18.19 -4.61 29.62
N GLY A 136 -19.05 -4.73 30.64
CA GLY A 136 -18.64 -4.89 32.03
C GLY A 136 -17.91 -6.21 32.31
N ASP A 137 -18.24 -7.31 31.64
CA ASP A 137 -17.53 -8.58 31.73
C ASP A 137 -16.14 -8.49 31.08
N VAL A 138 -16.03 -7.83 29.94
CA VAL A 138 -14.73 -7.55 29.29
C VAL A 138 -13.88 -6.59 30.12
N ALA A 139 -14.46 -5.53 30.68
CA ALA A 139 -13.72 -4.59 31.51
C ALA A 139 -13.13 -5.24 32.78
N LYS A 140 -13.80 -6.25 33.35
CA LYS A 140 -13.27 -7.01 34.49
C LYS A 140 -12.05 -7.85 34.15
N THR A 141 -11.91 -8.31 32.91
CA THR A 141 -10.75 -9.11 32.49
C THR A 141 -9.54 -8.24 32.13
N ILE A 142 -9.78 -6.99 31.73
CA ILE A 142 -8.72 -6.03 31.45
C ILE A 142 -8.24 -5.43 32.78
N CYS A 143 -7.24 -6.04 33.41
CA CYS A 143 -6.52 -5.40 34.49
C CYS A 143 -5.64 -4.29 33.90
N HIS A 144 -6.04 -3.04 34.08
CA HIS A 144 -5.19 -1.90 33.74
C HIS A 144 -4.12 -1.72 34.82
N VAL A 145 -3.14 -2.63 34.84
CA VAL A 145 -1.98 -2.46 35.69
C VAL A 145 -1.03 -1.52 34.97
N ASP A 146 -0.92 -0.29 35.46
CA ASP A 146 0.08 0.66 34.99
C ASP A 146 1.44 -0.03 35.05
N GLU A 147 2.17 -0.09 33.93
CA GLU A 147 3.50 -0.69 33.89
C GLU A 147 4.46 -0.03 34.89
N LYS A 148 4.16 1.23 35.26
CA LYS A 148 4.88 2.03 36.26
C LYS A 148 4.30 1.93 37.66
N ALA A 149 3.39 0.99 37.91
CA ALA A 149 2.94 0.70 39.27
C ALA A 149 4.16 0.38 40.14
N LYS A 150 4.25 1.03 41.32
CA LYS A 150 5.42 0.93 42.21
C LYS A 150 5.78 -0.52 42.54
N ASP A 151 4.80 -1.39 42.68
CA ASP A 151 5.01 -2.81 43.00
C ASP A 151 5.70 -3.56 41.85
N ILE A 152 5.33 -3.26 40.59
CA ILE A 152 5.97 -3.84 39.40
C ILE A 152 7.39 -3.32 39.26
N GLU A 153 7.59 -2.01 39.39
CA GLU A 153 8.93 -1.40 39.31
C GLU A 153 9.86 -1.96 40.40
N HIS A 154 9.34 -2.09 41.62
CA HIS A 154 10.06 -2.68 42.73
C HIS A 154 10.43 -4.14 42.45
N ALA A 155 9.48 -4.96 42.02
CA ALA A 155 9.74 -6.37 41.68
C ALA A 155 10.78 -6.50 40.54
N LYS A 156 10.70 -5.65 39.51
CA LYS A 156 11.68 -5.60 38.42
C LYS A 156 13.08 -5.25 38.94
N LYS A 157 13.19 -4.24 39.80
CA LYS A 157 14.47 -3.83 40.39
C LYS A 157 15.08 -4.93 41.26
N VAL A 158 14.27 -5.57 42.11
CA VAL A 158 14.71 -6.69 42.95
C VAL A 158 15.17 -7.87 42.07
N SER A 159 14.42 -8.21 41.02
CA SER A 159 14.82 -9.26 40.06
C SER A 159 16.17 -8.97 39.40
N GLN A 160 16.42 -7.72 39.00
CA GLN A 160 17.71 -7.31 38.45
C GLN A 160 18.85 -7.42 39.48
N GLN A 161 18.60 -7.01 40.73
CA GLN A 161 19.58 -7.09 41.81
C GLN A 161 19.96 -8.53 42.19
N VAL A 162 18.99 -9.46 42.15
CA VAL A 162 19.19 -10.87 42.51
C VAL A 162 19.78 -11.68 41.34
N SER A 163 19.71 -11.17 40.11
CA SER A 163 20.17 -11.88 38.92
C SER A 163 21.68 -12.17 38.96
N LYS A 164 22.02 -13.46 39.09
CA LYS A 164 23.41 -13.95 39.05
C LYS A 164 24.13 -13.60 37.72
N VAL A 165 23.38 -13.55 36.62
CA VAL A 165 23.93 -13.21 35.30
C VAL A 165 24.38 -11.75 35.28
N LEU A 166 23.52 -10.83 35.72
CA LEU A 166 23.87 -9.41 35.83
C LEU A 166 25.00 -9.20 36.83
N TYR A 167 24.98 -9.90 37.97
CA TYR A 167 26.08 -9.85 38.93
C TYR A 167 27.42 -10.20 38.29
N LYS A 168 27.49 -11.32 37.54
CA LYS A 168 28.72 -11.74 36.87
C LYS A 168 29.15 -10.73 35.81
N GLN A 169 28.23 -10.22 35.00
CA GLN A 169 28.54 -9.22 33.99
C GLN A 169 29.12 -7.95 34.61
N ASN A 170 28.45 -7.40 35.63
CA ASN A 170 28.93 -6.22 36.35
C ASN A 170 30.30 -6.45 37.00
N TRP A 171 30.57 -7.67 37.50
CA TRP A 171 31.88 -8.04 38.02
C TRP A 171 32.96 -8.01 36.93
N GLU A 172 32.72 -8.66 35.79
CA GLU A 172 33.67 -8.65 34.65
C GLU A 172 33.92 -7.24 34.13
N ASP A 173 32.90 -6.37 34.14
CA ASP A 173 33.02 -4.98 33.68
C ASP A 173 33.80 -4.10 34.66
N THR A 174 33.76 -4.41 35.97
CA THR A 174 34.32 -3.55 37.03
C THR A 174 35.67 -4.03 37.55
N LYS A 175 35.98 -5.34 37.45
CA LYS A 175 37.19 -5.95 38.02
C LYS A 175 38.50 -5.26 37.58
N ASP A 176 38.55 -4.73 36.37
CA ASP A 176 39.75 -4.11 35.81
C ASP A 176 39.83 -2.59 36.10
N LYS A 177 38.75 -2.00 36.62
CA LYS A 177 38.62 -0.57 36.95
C LYS A 177 38.68 -0.37 38.46
N TYR A 178 39.89 -0.36 39.02
CA TYR A 178 40.12 0.10 40.39
C TYR A 178 40.32 1.63 40.40
N LEU A 179 39.33 2.35 40.92
CA LEU A 179 39.45 3.79 41.18
C LEU A 179 39.72 3.98 42.67
N LEU A 180 40.90 4.51 43.01
CA LEU A 180 41.17 4.98 44.36
C LEU A 180 40.12 6.06 44.69
N PRO A 181 39.36 5.93 45.80
CA PRO A 181 38.33 6.90 46.13
C PRO A 181 38.96 8.30 46.19
N PRO A 182 38.28 9.35 45.68
CA PRO A 182 38.84 10.70 45.63
C PRO A 182 39.16 11.26 47.03
N ASP A 183 38.47 10.75 48.05
CA ASP A 183 38.67 11.08 49.46
C ASP A 183 39.78 10.24 50.14
N ALA A 184 40.50 9.40 49.39
CA ALA A 184 41.62 8.65 49.92
C ALA A 184 42.65 9.62 50.52
N PRO A 185 43.03 9.46 51.81
CA PRO A 185 43.87 10.43 52.49
C PRO A 185 45.23 10.61 51.81
N GLU A 186 45.75 9.56 51.17
CA GLU A 186 46.99 9.60 50.37
C GLU A 186 46.87 10.52 49.15
N LEU A 187 45.78 10.39 48.38
CA LEU A 187 45.53 11.23 47.21
C LEU A 187 45.30 12.69 47.61
N VAL A 188 44.51 12.91 48.66
CA VAL A 188 44.25 14.25 49.21
C VAL A 188 45.54 14.90 49.72
N GLN A 189 46.41 14.15 50.41
CA GLN A 189 47.72 14.63 50.86
C GLN A 189 48.63 14.94 49.67
N ALA A 190 48.69 14.07 48.66
CA ALA A 190 49.47 14.30 47.46
C ALA A 190 49.04 15.59 46.73
N ILE A 191 47.74 15.80 46.54
CA ILE A 191 47.18 17.03 45.92
C ILE A 191 47.51 18.28 46.75
N LYS A 192 47.36 18.20 48.08
CA LYS A 192 47.73 19.32 48.97
C LYS A 192 49.23 19.63 48.87
N ASN A 193 50.07 18.60 48.84
CA ASN A 193 51.52 18.76 48.74
C ASN A 193 51.92 19.34 47.38
N THR A 194 51.39 18.83 46.26
CA THR A 194 51.68 19.40 44.93
C THR A 194 51.25 20.86 44.84
N ALA A 195 50.09 21.24 45.42
CA ALA A 195 49.67 22.63 45.50
C ALA A 195 50.62 23.51 46.35
N MET A 196 51.23 22.95 47.40
CA MET A 196 52.20 23.64 48.24
C MET A 196 53.57 23.80 47.57
N PHE A 197 53.97 22.87 46.70
CA PHE A 197 55.26 22.88 45.99
C PHE A 197 55.20 23.50 44.57
N SER A 198 54.00 23.78 44.03
CA SER A 198 53.80 24.35 42.69
C SER A 198 53.95 25.89 42.65
N LYS A 199 54.94 26.47 43.33
CA LYS A 199 55.12 27.92 43.44
C LYS A 199 56.49 28.38 42.98
#